data_AF-A0A0R2A7Z0-F1
#
_entry.id   AF-A0A0R2A7Z0-F1
#
_cell.length_a   1.000
_cell.length_b   1.000
_cell.length_c   1.000
_cell.angle_alpha   90.00
_cell.angle_beta   90.00
_cell.angle_gamma   90.00
#
_symmetry.space_group_name_H-M   'P 1'
#
loop_
_entity.id
_entity.type
_entity.pdbx_description
1 polymer ?
#
loop_
_entity_poly.entity_id
_entity_poly.type
_entity_poly.pdbx_seq_one_letter_code
_entity_poly.pdbx_strand_id
1 'polypeptide(L)' 'MLYLFCRGYLINLARVVALDAAEKMVYFDEEGNIACPVATRRLRDLKRKLT' A
#
# COMPACT_ATOMS: atom_id res chain seq x y z
N MET A 1 10.50 -6.51 4.10
CA MET A 1 10.71 -5.25 4.83
C MET A 1 9.35 -4.76 5.31
N LEU A 2 9.16 -4.60 6.63
CA LEU A 2 7.89 -4.13 7.20
C LEU A 2 7.83 -2.60 7.19
N TYR A 3 6.71 -2.02 6.78
CA TYR A 3 6.47 -0.58 6.71
C TYR A 3 5.27 -0.20 7.56
N LEU A 4 5.46 0.80 8.43
CA LEU A 4 4.38 1.40 9.21
C LEU A 4 3.51 2.27 8.31
N PHE A 5 2.37 1.70 7.96
CA PHE A 5 1.43 2.26 6.99
C PHE A 5 0.44 3.21 7.66
N CYS A 6 -0.16 2.74 8.76
CA CYS A 6 -1.09 3.47 9.62
C CYS A 6 -0.78 3.14 11.08
N ARG A 7 -1.30 3.94 12.02
CA ARG A 7 -1.09 3.72 13.45
C ARG A 7 -1.61 2.33 13.82
N GLY A 8 -0.71 1.44 14.26
CA GLY A 8 -1.03 0.05 14.61
C GLY A 8 -1.01 -0.94 13.44
N TYR A 9 -0.74 -0.51 12.21
CA TYR A 9 -0.74 -1.39 11.03
C TYR A 9 0.60 -1.38 10.30
N LEU A 10 1.19 -2.57 10.20
CA LEU A 10 2.41 -2.84 9.44
C LEU A 10 2.04 -3.60 8.16
N ILE A 11 2.60 -3.19 7.04
CA ILE A 11 2.46 -3.91 5.76
C ILE A 11 3.82 -4.45 5.32
N ASN A 12 3.83 -5.54 4.58
CA ASN A 12 5.04 -6.02 3.91
C ASN A 12 5.12 -5.41 2.51
N LEU A 13 6.12 -4.54 2.28
CA LEU A 13 6.29 -3.86 0.99
C LEU A 13 6.49 -4.83 -0.18
N ALA A 14 7.12 -5.98 0.05
CA ALA A 14 7.36 -6.98 -0.98
C ALA A 14 6.09 -7.70 -1.46
N ARG A 15 4.98 -7.55 -0.73
CA ARG A 15 3.67 -8.09 -1.10
C ARG A 15 2.80 -7.06 -1.82
N VAL A 16 3.22 -5.80 -1.91
CA VAL A 16 2.43 -4.79 -2.62
C VAL A 16 2.50 -5.09 -4.11
N VAL A 17 1.35 -5.34 -4.72
CA VAL A 17 1.20 -5.64 -6.15
C VAL A 17 0.80 -4.38 -6.90
N ALA A 18 -0.15 -3.60 -6.36
CA ALA A 18 -0.65 -2.40 -7.02
C ALA A 18 -0.97 -1.26 -6.03
N LEU A 19 -0.84 -0.03 -6.54
CA LEU A 19 -1.23 1.19 -5.85
C LEU A 19 -2.28 1.92 -6.69
N ASP A 20 -3.48 2.13 -6.15
CA ASP A 20 -4.52 2.91 -6.79
C ASP A 20 -4.67 4.28 -6.10
N ALA A 21 -4.29 5.34 -6.81
CA ALA A 21 -4.38 6.70 -6.32
C ALA A 21 -5.76 7.34 -6.45
N ALA A 22 -6.59 6.86 -7.38
CA ALA A 22 -7.94 7.36 -7.59
C ALA A 22 -8.86 6.85 -6.46
N GLU A 23 -8.86 5.54 -6.24
CA GLU A 23 -9.65 4.88 -5.19
C GLU A 23 -8.97 4.93 -3.81
N LYS A 24 -7.72 5.39 -3.76
CA LYS A 24 -6.90 5.49 -2.54
C LYS A 24 -6.67 4.14 -1.86
N MET A 25 -6.34 3.13 -2.65
CA MET A 25 -6.18 1.74 -2.22
C MET A 25 -4.78 1.19 -2.49
N VAL A 26 -4.37 0.22 -1.68
CA VAL A 26 -3.16 -0.60 -1.88
C VAL A 26 -3.57 -2.06 -1.92
N TYR A 27 -3.12 -2.78 -2.94
CA TYR A 27 -3.43 -4.20 -3.15
C TYR A 27 -2.21 -5.07 -2.88
N PHE A 28 -2.42 -6.19 -2.21
CA PHE A 28 -1.37 -7.09 -1.74
C PHE A 28 -1.39 -8.48 -2.39
N ASP A 29 -2.34 -8.70 -3.30
CA ASP A 29 -2.49 -9.88 -4.13
C ASP A 29 -2.89 -9.46 -5.56
N GLU A 30 -2.75 -10.38 -6.52
CA GLU A 30 -3.09 -10.10 -7.92
C GLU A 30 -4.60 -10.14 -8.16
N GLU A 31 -5.33 -10.95 -7.38
CA GLU A 31 -6.79 -11.04 -7.47
C GLU A 31 -7.51 -9.82 -6.85
N GLY A 32 -6.80 -8.96 -6.11
CA GLY A 32 -7.33 -7.76 -5.50
C GLY A 32 -8.23 -8.00 -4.28
N ASN A 33 -8.17 -9.19 -3.67
CA ASN A 33 -8.98 -9.55 -2.51
C ASN A 33 -8.42 -8.95 -1.21
N ILE A 34 -7.10 -8.79 -1.14
CA ILE A 34 -6.42 -8.22 0.01
C ILE A 34 -6.03 -6.79 -0.34
N ALA A 35 -6.85 -5.85 0.11
CA ALA A 35 -6.64 -4.42 -0.10
C ALA A 35 -6.73 -3.62 1.20
N CYS A 36 -6.09 -2.46 1.23
CA CYS A 36 -6.17 -1.53 2.36
C CYS A 36 -6.32 -0.08 1.87
N PRO A 37 -7.29 0.68 2.41
CA PRO A 37 -7.43 2.10 2.12
C PRO A 37 -6.28 2.90 2.75
N VAL A 38 -5.83 3.95 2.05
CA VAL A 38 -4.74 4.79 2.56
C VAL A 38 -4.87 6.26 2.18
N ALA A 39 -4.36 7.13 3.04
CA ALA A 39 -4.28 8.55 2.73
C ALA A 39 -3.38 8.82 1.51
N THR A 40 -3.80 9.73 0.63
CA THR A 40 -3.07 10.10 -0.60
C THR A 40 -1.60 10.46 -0.38
N ARG A 41 -1.26 11.12 0.74
CA ARG A 41 0.13 11.42 1.11
C ARG A 41 1.00 10.16 1.24
N ARG A 42 0.45 9.08 1.79
CA ARG A 42 1.14 7.81 2.02
C ARG A 42 1.31 7.03 0.72
N LEU A 43 0.39 7.14 -0.24
CA LEU A 43 0.56 6.52 -1.57
C LEU A 43 1.79 7.06 -2.28
N ARG A 44 2.01 8.37 -2.20
CA ARG A 44 3.19 9.01 -2.80
C ARG A 44 4.48 8.51 -2.15
N ASP A 45 4.50 8.38 -0.82
CA ASP A 45 5.64 7.84 -0.09
C ASP A 45 5.89 6.37 -0.41
N LEU A 46 4.83 5.56 -0.54
CA LEU A 46 4.91 4.15 -0.92
C LEU A 46 5.45 3.98 -2.34
N LYS A 47 4.94 4.76 -3.29
CA LYS A 47 5.40 4.73 -4.68
C LYS A 47 6.92 4.96 -4.76
N ARG A 48 7.44 5.92 -3.98
CA ARG A 48 8.89 6.21 -3.89
C ARG A 48 9.72 5.08 -3.25
N LYS A 49 9.12 4.23 -2.42
CA LYS A 49 9.81 3.11 -1.75
C LYS A 49 9.79 1.82 -2.56
N LEU A 50 8.86 1.70 -3.50
CA LEU A 50 8.68 0.55 -4.38
C LEU A 50 9.38 0.70 -5.74
N THR A 51 9.84 1.92 -6.06
CA THR A 51 10.69 2.21 -7.23
C THR A 51 12.15 2.24 -6.80
#